data_AF-A0A967XIF3-F1
#
_entry.id   AF-A0A967XIF3-F1
#
_cell.length_a   1.000
_cell.length_b   1.000
_cell.length_c   1.000
_cell.angle_alpha   90.00
_cell.angle_beta   90.00
_cell.angle_gamma   90.00
#
_symmetry.space_group_name_H-M   'P 1'
#
loop_
_entity.id
_entity.type
_entity.pdbx_description
1 polymer ?
#
loop_
_entity_poly.entity_id
_entity_poly.type
_entity_poly.pdbx_seq_one_letter_code
_entity_poly.pdbx_strand_id
1 'polypeptide(L)' 'RLQAHLPEAVRLVMVKADGCVAVHADGGAYKPLNWMNAPNRIVEDDEGGVWTVTGPKGERL' A
#
# COMPACT_ATOMS: atom_id res chain seq x y z
N ARG A 1 5.96 -13.98 9.50
CA ARG A 1 5.90 -12.77 8.65
C ARG A 1 5.63 -13.25 7.23
N LEU A 2 4.43 -13.05 6.70
CA LEU A 2 4.11 -13.43 5.32
C LEU A 2 4.74 -12.38 4.39
N GLN A 3 5.48 -12.80 3.36
CA GLN A 3 5.87 -11.92 2.27
C GLN A 3 4.73 -11.95 1.25
N ALA A 4 4.01 -10.84 1.10
CA ALA A 4 2.96 -10.69 0.11
C ALA A 4 3.52 -9.89 -1.07
N HIS A 5 3.59 -10.51 -2.24
CA HIS A 5 3.98 -9.88 -3.50
C HIS A 5 2.78 -9.95 -4.46
N LEU A 6 2.47 -8.82 -5.10
CA LEU A 6 1.50 -8.75 -6.18
C LEU A 6 2.26 -8.64 -7.50
N PRO A 7 1.94 -9.46 -8.53
CA PRO A 7 2.51 -9.28 -9.85
C PRO A 7 2.07 -7.94 -10.45
N GLU A 8 2.88 -7.43 -11.37
CA GLU A 8 2.61 -6.21 -12.11
C GLU A 8 1.24 -6.28 -12.79
N ALA A 9 0.41 -5.27 -12.53
CA ALA A 9 -0.88 -5.06 -13.16
C ALA A 9 -1.33 -3.63 -12.85
N VAL A 10 -2.34 -3.14 -13.56
CA VAL A 10 -3.02 -1.90 -13.19
C VAL A 10 -3.72 -2.09 -11.85
N ARG A 11 -3.52 -1.15 -10.92
CA ARG A 11 -4.08 -1.17 -9.57
C ARG A 11 -4.69 0.19 -9.24
N LEU A 12 -5.71 0.17 -8.39
CA LEU A 12 -6.13 1.37 -7.67
C LEU A 12 -5.42 1.40 -6.32
N VAL A 13 -4.63 2.45 -6.08
CA VAL A 13 -4.03 2.71 -4.76
C VAL A 13 -4.86 3.78 -4.06
N MET A 14 -5.40 3.44 -2.89
CA MET A 14 -6.15 4.36 -2.05
C MET A 14 -5.29 4.79 -0.86
N VAL A 15 -5.03 6.09 -0.75
CA VAL A 15 -4.38 6.72 0.40
C VAL A 15 -5.41 7.61 1.09
N LYS A 16 -5.73 7.29 2.34
CA LYS A 16 -6.70 8.06 3.14
C LYS A 16 -5.98 9.11 3.98
N ALA A 17 -6.71 10.15 4.40
CA ALA A 17 -6.18 11.25 5.20
C ALA A 17 -5.60 10.82 6.57
N ASP A 18 -6.03 9.67 7.10
CA ASP A 18 -5.50 9.08 8.34
C ASP A 18 -4.20 8.28 8.14
N GLY A 19 -3.73 8.14 6.90
CA GLY A 19 -2.56 7.35 6.54
C GLY A 19 -2.85 5.87 6.27
N CYS A 20 -4.12 5.44 6.23
CA CYS A 20 -4.46 4.11 5.73
C CYS A 20 -4.11 3.99 4.24
N VAL A 21 -3.48 2.87 3.87
CA VAL A 21 -3.13 2.55 2.48
C VAL A 21 -3.75 1.22 2.09
N ALA A 22 -4.40 1.17 0.93
CA ALA A 22 -5.01 -0.03 0.39
C ALA A 22 -4.75 -0.15 -1.12
N VAL A 23 -4.39 -1.35 -1.58
CA VAL A 23 -4.16 -1.67 -2.98
C VAL A 23 -5.29 -2.56 -3.48
N HIS A 24 -6.03 -2.10 -4.48
CA HIS A 24 -7.15 -2.81 -5.10
C HIS A 24 -6.78 -3.32 -6.50
N ALA A 25 -7.43 -4.40 -6.93
CA ALA A 25 -7.49 -4.74 -8.35
C ALA A 25 -8.24 -3.63 -9.13
N ASP A 26 -7.98 -3.55 -10.43
CA ASP A 26 -8.63 -2.60 -11.35
C ASP A 26 -10.10 -2.98 -11.70
N GLY A 27 -10.59 -4.13 -11.24
CA GLY A 27 -11.99 -4.53 -11.38
C GLY A 27 -12.43 -5.67 -10.45
N GLY A 28 -13.74 -5.81 -10.25
CA GLY A 28 -14.40 -7.01 -9.70
C GLY A 28 -14.25 -7.30 -8.20
N ALA A 29 -13.36 -6.63 -7.47
CA ALA A 29 -13.11 -6.90 -6.05
C ALA A 29 -13.39 -5.69 -5.14
N TYR A 30 -14.35 -5.83 -4.23
CA TYR A 30 -14.62 -4.81 -3.21
C TYR A 30 -13.57 -4.77 -2.07
N LYS A 31 -12.84 -5.89 -1.88
CA LYS A 31 -11.78 -6.00 -0.86
C LYS A 31 -10.43 -5.61 -1.46
N PRO A 32 -9.55 -4.93 -0.70
CA PRO A 32 -8.18 -4.72 -1.12
C PRO A 32 -7.42 -6.04 -1.17
N LEU A 33 -6.43 -6.10 -2.06
CA LEU A 33 -5.48 -7.21 -2.20
C LEU A 33 -4.45 -7.16 -1.07
N ASN A 34 -3.87 -5.98 -0.83
CA ASN A 34 -3.00 -5.66 0.29
C ASN A 34 -3.48 -4.37 0.96
N TRP A 35 -3.31 -4.27 2.28
CA TRP A 35 -3.63 -3.04 3.02
C TRP A 35 -2.76 -2.89 4.27
N MET A 36 -2.59 -1.65 4.71
CA MET A 36 -2.06 -1.26 6.01
C MET A 36 -3.01 -0.28 6.67
N ASN A 37 -3.41 -0.59 7.90
CA ASN A 37 -4.25 0.30 8.70
C ASN A 37 -3.42 1.51 9.16
N ALA A 38 -4.08 2.66 9.32
CA ALA A 38 -3.48 3.83 9.92
C ALA A 38 -2.99 3.55 11.36
N PRO A 39 -2.01 4.31 11.88
CA PRO A 39 -1.28 5.38 11.19
C PRO A 39 -0.06 4.83 10.43
N ASN A 40 0.23 5.37 9.24
CA ASN A 40 1.44 5.02 8.48
C ASN A 40 2.19 6.27 8.03
N ARG A 41 3.51 6.13 7.93
CA ARG A 41 4.37 7.07 7.20
C ARG A 41 4.54 6.60 5.77
N ILE A 42 4.30 7.48 4.81
CA ILE A 42 4.46 7.21 3.38
C ILE A 42 5.61 8.09 2.87
N VAL A 43 6.54 7.49 2.14
CA VAL A 43 7.66 8.18 1.50
C VAL A 43 7.76 7.72 0.07
N GLU A 44 7.90 8.68 -0.83
CA GLU A 44 8.33 8.46 -2.20
C GLU A 44 9.85 8.65 -2.29
N ASP A 45 10.53 7.81 -3.06
CA ASP A 45 11.97 7.94 -3.29
C ASP A 45 12.30 9.16 -4.18
N ASP A 46 13.58 9.53 -4.19
CA ASP A 46 14.05 10.72 -4.93
C ASP A 46 13.89 10.58 -6.45
N GLU A 47 13.78 9.34 -6.95
CA GLU A 47 13.57 9.02 -8.36
C GLU A 47 12.09 8.97 -8.77
N GLY A 48 11.15 9.05 -7.81
CA GLY A 48 9.71 9.13 -8.06
C GLY A 48 9.06 7.83 -8.52
N GLY A 49 9.65 6.68 -8.19
CA GLY A 49 9.25 5.35 -8.67
C GLY A 49 8.86 4.37 -7.57
N VAL A 50 9.27 4.61 -6.33
CA VAL A 50 9.02 3.68 -5.23
C VAL A 50 8.40 4.40 -4.04
N TRP A 51 7.20 3.96 -3.67
CA TRP A 51 6.58 4.35 -2.42
C TRP A 51 6.87 3.30 -1.35
N THR A 52 7.36 3.73 -0.20
CA THR A 52 7.49 2.90 1.01
C THR A 52 6.45 3.34 2.03
N VAL A 53 5.60 2.41 2.46
CA VAL A 53 4.67 2.62 3.59
C VAL A 53 5.26 1.95 4.82
N THR A 54 5.36 2.68 5.94
CA THR A 54 5.88 2.13 7.21
C THR A 54 4.90 2.38 8.35
N GLY A 55 4.52 1.31 9.05
CA GLY A 55 3.65 1.37 10.22
C GLY A 55 4.43 1.52 11.54
N PRO A 56 3.74 1.69 12.69
CA PRO A 56 4.35 2.08 13.96
C PRO A 56 5.28 1.02 14.55
N LYS A 57 5.15 -0.25 14.14
CA LYS A 57 5.98 -1.36 14.61
C LYS A 57 7.08 -1.72 13.60
N GLY A 58 7.28 -0.89 12.57
CA GLY A 58 8.27 -1.11 11.52
C GLY A 58 7.84 -2.10 10.43
N GLU A 59 6.56 -2.47 10.38
CA GLU A 59 5.97 -3.17 9.24
C GLU A 59 6.06 -2.30 7.98
N ARG A 60 6.27 -2.94 6.82
CA ARG A 60 6.44 -2.26 5.54
C ARG A 60 5.57 -2.89 4.46
N LEU A 61 4.98 -2.03 3.61
CA LEU A 61 4.35 -2.35 2.33
C LEU A 61 5.07 -1.59 1.23
#